data_AF-A0A3T0G2Y4-F1
#
_entry.id   AF-A0A3T0G2Y4-F1
#
_cell.length_a   1.000
_cell.length_b   1.000
_cell.length_c   1.000
_cell.angle_alpha   90.00
_cell.angle_beta   90.00
_cell.angle_gamma   90.00
#
_symmetry.space_group_name_H-M   'P 1'
#
loop_
_entity.id
_entity.type
_entity.pdbx_description
1 polymer ?
#
loop_
_entity_poly.entity_id
_entity_poly.type
_entity_poly.pdbx_seq_one_letter_code
_entity_poly.pdbx_strand_id
1 'polypeptide(L)'
;MNTPEDSTLGREVAYPSGYDPSLLFPIPRAAGREAIGLTGELPFIGRDRWHAYELSWLDAQGKPCVATATLHVPCDSPSLIESKSLKLYLNSLNATRFNSAEAVRTRIATDLSTRAGADVAVEFGLPPIDAVGEGESIDTLDVSIDDYGPPNAAYLCALAQPVVEEVLTSALLKSNCPVTGQPDWASVTLRYRGAPIDREGLLRYLVSFRDHAEFHEQCVERIFNDVLTQCAPQWLVVEARYTRRGGLDINPLRSSASVPMPLSIFRDLRQ
;
A
#
# COMPACT_ATOMS: atom_id res chain seq x y z
N MET A 1 -21.29 -9.47 6.03
CA MET A 1 -19.89 -9.03 5.90
C MET A 1 -19.75 -8.47 4.50
N ASN A 2 -19.10 -7.32 4.34
CA ASN A 2 -18.82 -6.76 3.01
C ASN A 2 -17.76 -7.63 2.31
N THR A 3 -17.95 -7.93 1.03
CA THR A 3 -16.92 -8.57 0.20
C THR A 3 -16.42 -7.60 -0.89
N PRO A 4 -15.25 -7.83 -1.50
CA PRO A 4 -14.75 -6.98 -2.58
C PRO A 4 -15.73 -6.83 -3.76
N GLU A 5 -16.53 -7.86 -4.03
CA GLU A 5 -17.53 -7.91 -5.11
C GLU A 5 -18.74 -6.99 -4.86
N ASP A 6 -18.98 -6.61 -3.60
CA ASP A 6 -20.02 -5.65 -3.22
C ASP A 6 -19.59 -4.20 -3.54
N SER A 7 -18.31 -3.96 -3.82
CA SER A 7 -17.80 -2.64 -4.16
C SER A 7 -18.25 -2.18 -5.55
N THR A 8 -18.09 -0.87 -5.83
CA THR A 8 -18.36 -0.33 -7.17
C THR A 8 -17.16 -0.46 -8.12
N LEU A 9 -16.06 -1.07 -7.67
CA LEU A 9 -14.87 -1.29 -8.47
C LEU A 9 -15.21 -2.11 -9.73
N GLY A 10 -14.71 -1.67 -10.90
CA GLY A 10 -15.06 -2.26 -12.19
C GLY A 10 -16.44 -1.87 -12.79
N ARG A 11 -17.32 -1.16 -12.08
CA ARG A 11 -18.66 -0.74 -12.57
C ARG A 11 -18.71 0.71 -13.03
N GLU A 12 -19.60 1.09 -13.95
CA GLU A 12 -19.88 2.51 -14.20
C GLU A 12 -20.64 3.11 -13.02
N VAL A 13 -20.22 4.29 -12.55
CA VAL A 13 -20.86 5.01 -11.43
C VAL A 13 -20.97 6.48 -11.81
N ALA A 14 -22.14 7.08 -11.58
CA ALA A 14 -22.32 8.52 -11.73
C ALA A 14 -21.44 9.29 -10.74
N TYR A 15 -20.88 10.42 -11.17
CA TYR A 15 -20.12 11.28 -10.28
C TYR A 15 -21.06 11.89 -9.22
N PRO A 16 -20.64 11.93 -7.94
CA PRO A 16 -21.46 12.51 -6.88
C PRO A 16 -21.67 14.01 -7.11
N SER A 17 -22.90 14.49 -6.89
CA SER A 17 -23.28 15.90 -7.03
C SER A 17 -23.02 16.75 -5.78
N GLY A 18 -22.62 16.12 -4.68
CA GLY A 18 -22.32 16.76 -3.40
C GLY A 18 -21.67 15.77 -2.43
N TYR A 19 -21.22 16.26 -1.28
CA TYR A 19 -20.49 15.47 -0.28
C TYR A 19 -21.28 14.24 0.18
N ASP A 20 -20.63 13.07 0.13
CA ASP A 20 -21.24 11.79 0.49
C ASP A 20 -20.22 10.81 1.12
N PRO A 21 -20.19 10.65 2.46
CA PRO A 21 -19.32 9.70 3.15
C PRO A 21 -19.84 8.25 3.09
N SER A 22 -21.02 8.02 2.51
CA SER A 22 -21.55 6.66 2.29
C SER A 22 -20.87 5.96 1.12
N LEU A 23 -20.20 6.72 0.25
CA LEU A 23 -19.41 6.19 -0.87
C LEU A 23 -18.21 5.37 -0.43
N LEU A 24 -17.65 5.64 0.75
CA LEU A 24 -16.49 4.91 1.28
C LEU A 24 -16.85 3.46 1.57
N PHE A 25 -16.16 2.55 0.88
CA PHE A 25 -16.38 1.12 0.98
C PHE A 25 -15.23 0.44 1.74
N PRO A 26 -15.48 -0.04 2.98
CA PRO A 26 -14.49 -0.76 3.74
C PRO A 26 -14.42 -2.23 3.32
N ILE A 27 -13.20 -2.75 3.14
CA ILE A 27 -12.93 -4.16 2.88
C ILE A 27 -12.28 -4.76 4.14
N PRO A 28 -12.89 -5.76 4.79
CA PRO A 28 -12.31 -6.40 5.96
C PRO A 28 -10.95 -7.05 5.64
N ARG A 29 -9.93 -6.78 6.47
CA ARG A 29 -8.59 -7.37 6.29
C ARG A 29 -8.54 -8.85 6.61
N ALA A 30 -9.45 -9.32 7.47
CA ALA A 30 -9.44 -10.67 8.02
C ALA A 30 -9.43 -11.76 6.94
N ALA A 31 -10.28 -11.65 5.93
CA ALA A 31 -10.37 -12.66 4.85
C ALA A 31 -9.07 -12.74 4.03
N GLY A 32 -8.47 -11.60 3.68
CA GLY A 32 -7.19 -11.57 2.96
C GLY A 32 -6.04 -12.13 3.80
N ARG A 33 -6.03 -11.83 5.10
CA ARG A 33 -5.03 -12.36 6.05
C ARG A 33 -5.14 -13.86 6.25
N GLU A 34 -6.35 -14.37 6.44
CA GLU A 34 -6.61 -15.80 6.55
C GLU A 34 -6.11 -16.56 5.32
N ALA A 35 -6.33 -16.01 4.11
CA ALA A 35 -5.87 -16.59 2.86
C ALA A 35 -4.33 -16.70 2.73
N ILE A 36 -3.58 -15.95 3.54
CA ILE A 36 -2.10 -15.99 3.58
C ILE A 36 -1.56 -16.56 4.89
N GLY A 37 -2.41 -17.25 5.67
CA GLY A 37 -2.02 -17.91 6.92
C GLY A 37 -1.78 -16.97 8.10
N LEU A 38 -2.16 -15.69 7.98
CA LEU A 38 -2.08 -14.73 9.08
C LEU A 38 -3.34 -14.83 9.95
N THR A 39 -3.30 -15.73 10.94
CA THR A 39 -4.34 -15.89 11.95
C THR A 39 -3.82 -15.50 13.33
N GLY A 40 -4.56 -14.68 14.09
CA GLY A 40 -4.18 -14.27 15.45
C GLY A 40 -3.44 -12.94 15.51
N GLU A 41 -2.43 -12.84 16.38
CA GLU A 41 -1.62 -11.63 16.51
C GLU A 41 -0.79 -11.40 15.24
N LEU A 42 -0.77 -10.16 14.75
CA LEU A 42 -0.04 -9.82 13.54
C LEU A 42 1.47 -9.84 13.81
N PRO A 43 2.30 -10.42 12.93
CA PRO A 43 3.75 -10.45 13.10
C PRO A 43 4.42 -9.10 12.77
N PHE A 44 3.62 -8.07 12.49
CA PHE A 44 4.05 -6.75 12.06
C PHE A 44 3.22 -5.64 12.69
N ILE A 45 3.86 -4.48 12.81
CA ILE A 45 3.23 -3.17 12.88
C ILE A 45 3.35 -2.48 11.51
N GLY A 46 2.66 -1.38 11.30
CA GLY A 46 2.73 -0.69 10.02
C GLY A 46 1.53 0.19 9.70
N ARG A 47 1.45 0.57 8.43
CA ARG A 47 0.41 1.43 7.89
C ARG A 47 0.28 1.28 6.38
N ASP A 48 -0.87 1.64 5.85
CA ASP A 48 -1.06 1.89 4.42
C ASP A 48 -1.05 3.40 4.22
N ARG A 49 0.00 3.90 3.56
CA ARG A 49 0.13 5.33 3.25
C ARG A 49 -0.45 5.59 1.88
N TRP A 50 -1.43 6.48 1.77
CA TRP A 50 -2.05 6.86 0.50
C TRP A 50 -1.63 8.26 0.11
N HIS A 51 -1.39 8.49 -1.19
CA HIS A 51 -1.27 9.83 -1.73
C HIS A 51 -2.50 10.17 -2.57
N ALA A 52 -3.21 11.23 -2.18
CA ALA A 52 -4.28 11.85 -2.95
C ALA A 52 -3.71 13.01 -3.76
N TYR A 53 -3.62 12.83 -5.07
CA TYR A 53 -3.10 13.83 -6.01
C TYR A 53 -4.18 14.80 -6.49
N GLU A 54 -5.44 14.38 -6.41
CA GLU A 54 -6.61 15.09 -6.95
C GLU A 54 -7.59 15.43 -5.82
N LEU A 55 -7.19 16.30 -4.89
CA LEU A 55 -8.08 16.80 -3.84
C LEU A 55 -8.53 18.23 -4.15
N SER A 56 -9.86 18.43 -4.24
CA SER A 56 -10.46 19.74 -4.48
C SER A 56 -11.77 19.91 -3.70
N TRP A 57 -12.09 21.16 -3.37
CA TRP A 57 -13.32 21.57 -2.70
C TRP A 57 -13.61 23.04 -3.00
N LEU A 58 -14.73 23.58 -2.51
CA LEU A 58 -15.03 25.00 -2.59
C LEU A 58 -14.77 25.68 -1.24
N ASP A 59 -14.16 26.86 -1.22
CA ASP A 59 -14.13 27.68 0.00
C ASP A 59 -15.53 28.21 0.35
N ALA A 60 -15.65 28.94 1.47
CA ALA A 60 -16.91 29.49 1.93
C ALA A 60 -17.57 30.43 0.89
N GLN A 61 -16.79 31.08 0.03
CA GLN A 61 -17.27 31.98 -1.04
C GLN A 61 -17.61 31.22 -2.33
N GLY A 62 -17.20 29.97 -2.45
CA GLY A 62 -17.49 29.10 -3.59
C GLY A 62 -16.35 29.05 -4.61
N LYS A 63 -15.18 29.59 -4.24
CA LYS A 63 -13.99 29.51 -5.09
C LYS A 63 -13.38 28.13 -4.94
N PRO A 64 -13.03 27.45 -6.04
CA PRO A 64 -12.32 26.19 -5.97
C PRO A 64 -10.96 26.32 -5.26
N CYS A 65 -10.70 25.37 -4.38
CA CYS A 65 -9.43 25.12 -3.73
C CYS A 65 -8.89 23.77 -4.19
N VAL A 66 -7.57 23.64 -4.22
CA VAL A 66 -6.87 22.41 -4.57
C VAL A 66 -5.79 22.13 -3.55
N ALA A 67 -5.54 20.86 -3.28
CA ALA A 67 -4.42 20.39 -2.49
C ALA A 67 -4.02 18.98 -2.95
N THR A 68 -2.92 18.51 -2.40
CA THR A 68 -2.61 17.09 -2.31
C THR A 68 -2.68 16.67 -0.85
N ALA A 69 -2.89 15.39 -0.58
CA ALA A 69 -2.91 14.88 0.78
C ALA A 69 -2.19 13.54 0.92
N THR A 70 -1.62 13.31 2.08
CA THR A 70 -1.09 12.02 2.52
C THR A 70 -1.99 11.47 3.63
N LEU A 71 -2.51 10.26 3.44
CA LEU A 71 -3.37 9.57 4.40
C LEU A 71 -2.59 8.41 5.02
N HIS A 72 -2.77 8.17 6.31
CA HIS A 72 -2.16 7.05 7.01
C HIS A 72 -3.25 6.18 7.64
N VAL A 73 -3.51 5.03 7.02
CA VAL A 73 -4.43 4.02 7.57
C VAL A 73 -3.61 3.01 8.37
N PRO A 74 -3.84 2.82 9.68
CA PRO A 74 -3.10 1.84 10.48
C PRO A 74 -3.26 0.42 9.92
N CYS A 75 -2.20 -0.40 9.89
CA CYS A 75 -2.34 -1.76 9.36
C CYS A 75 -3.19 -2.66 10.27
N ASP A 76 -3.34 -2.32 11.55
CA ASP A 76 -4.20 -3.00 12.52
C ASP A 76 -5.67 -2.56 12.45
N SER A 77 -6.02 -1.62 11.56
CA SER A 77 -7.42 -1.30 11.25
C SER A 77 -8.21 -2.55 10.83
N PRO A 78 -9.44 -2.75 11.33
CA PRO A 78 -10.28 -3.87 10.92
C PRO A 78 -10.51 -3.95 9.40
N SER A 79 -10.58 -2.79 8.74
CA SER A 79 -10.82 -2.69 7.29
C SER A 79 -9.82 -1.78 6.60
N LEU A 80 -9.42 -2.16 5.39
CA LEU A 80 -8.82 -1.24 4.42
C LEU A 80 -9.92 -0.48 3.67
N ILE A 81 -9.55 0.61 2.99
CA ILE A 81 -10.49 1.42 2.19
C ILE A 81 -10.31 1.07 0.71
N GLU A 82 -11.40 0.73 0.02
CA GLU A 82 -11.34 0.41 -1.41
C GLU A 82 -11.01 1.67 -2.24
N SER A 83 -10.00 1.58 -3.11
CA SER A 83 -9.41 2.71 -3.85
C SER A 83 -10.39 3.56 -4.67
N LYS A 84 -11.33 2.94 -5.39
CA LYS A 84 -12.32 3.64 -6.20
C LYS A 84 -13.37 4.30 -5.32
N SER A 85 -13.79 3.64 -4.25
CA SER A 85 -14.67 4.21 -3.24
C SER A 85 -14.08 5.48 -2.63
N LEU A 86 -12.77 5.47 -2.33
CA LEU A 86 -12.03 6.64 -1.86
C LEU A 86 -11.99 7.75 -2.91
N LYS A 87 -11.73 7.41 -4.19
CA LYS A 87 -11.78 8.38 -5.29
C LYS A 87 -13.15 9.06 -5.39
N LEU A 88 -14.23 8.27 -5.37
CA LEU A 88 -15.59 8.80 -5.45
C LEU A 88 -15.93 9.68 -4.25
N TYR A 89 -15.54 9.26 -3.05
CA TYR A 89 -15.65 10.06 -1.84
C TYR A 89 -14.92 11.40 -1.96
N LEU A 90 -13.65 11.42 -2.39
CA LEU A 90 -12.91 12.67 -2.57
C LEU A 90 -13.55 13.56 -3.65
N ASN A 91 -14.04 12.97 -4.74
CA ASN A 91 -14.77 13.72 -5.76
C ASN A 91 -16.09 14.34 -5.26
N SER A 92 -16.72 13.75 -4.25
CA SER A 92 -17.91 14.32 -3.61
C SER A 92 -17.62 15.67 -2.93
N LEU A 93 -16.35 15.95 -2.60
CA LEU A 93 -15.92 17.21 -2.02
C LEU A 93 -15.81 18.34 -3.04
N ASN A 94 -15.65 18.04 -4.35
CA ASN A 94 -15.32 19.02 -5.38
C ASN A 94 -16.30 20.19 -5.48
N ALA A 95 -17.60 19.94 -5.24
CA ALA A 95 -18.66 20.96 -5.25
C ALA A 95 -19.14 21.36 -3.84
N THR A 96 -18.46 20.87 -2.80
CA THR A 96 -18.85 21.07 -1.40
C THR A 96 -18.09 22.26 -0.80
N ARG A 97 -18.82 23.14 -0.11
CA ARG A 97 -18.24 24.31 0.56
C ARG A 97 -17.71 23.97 1.94
N PHE A 98 -16.50 24.42 2.24
CA PHE A 98 -15.87 24.31 3.56
C PHE A 98 -15.40 25.67 4.07
N ASN A 99 -15.49 25.86 5.38
CA ASN A 99 -15.08 27.12 6.04
C ASN A 99 -13.55 27.30 6.06
N SER A 100 -12.78 26.22 5.96
CA SER A 100 -11.31 26.24 5.94
C SER A 100 -10.75 24.93 5.36
N ALA A 101 -9.48 24.95 4.95
CA ALA A 101 -8.77 23.74 4.53
C ALA A 101 -8.64 22.73 5.70
N GLU A 102 -8.49 23.22 6.93
CA GLU A 102 -8.42 22.36 8.12
C GLU A 102 -9.74 21.60 8.39
N ALA A 103 -10.88 22.23 8.08
CA ALA A 103 -12.18 21.56 8.17
C ALA A 103 -12.29 20.41 7.16
N VAL A 104 -11.72 20.55 5.96
CA VAL A 104 -11.64 19.47 4.96
C VAL A 104 -10.76 18.34 5.47
N ARG A 105 -9.56 18.66 5.98
CA ARG A 105 -8.61 17.67 6.54
C ARG A 105 -9.25 16.85 7.66
N THR A 106 -9.87 17.53 8.62
CA THR A 106 -10.54 16.90 9.77
C THR A 106 -11.73 16.05 9.32
N ARG A 107 -12.50 16.52 8.34
CA ARG A 107 -13.62 15.76 7.76
C ARG A 107 -13.15 14.45 7.14
N ILE A 108 -12.14 14.50 6.27
CA ILE A 108 -11.57 13.31 5.62
C ILE A 108 -11.05 12.32 6.68
N ALA A 109 -10.29 12.80 7.67
CA ALA A 109 -9.78 11.96 8.75
C ALA A 109 -10.93 11.26 9.52
N THR A 110 -11.98 12.01 9.87
CA THR A 110 -13.13 11.48 10.63
C THR A 110 -13.88 10.40 9.86
N ASP A 111 -14.18 10.65 8.59
CA ASP A 111 -14.99 9.73 7.78
C ASP A 111 -14.19 8.45 7.46
N LEU A 112 -12.90 8.58 7.13
CA LEU A 112 -12.02 7.43 6.91
C LEU A 112 -11.82 6.61 8.18
N SER A 113 -11.63 7.26 9.34
CA SER A 113 -11.47 6.56 10.62
C SER A 113 -12.70 5.73 10.96
N THR A 114 -13.89 6.32 10.75
CA THR A 114 -15.18 5.65 10.96
C THR A 114 -15.30 4.41 10.07
N ARG A 115 -14.81 4.46 8.83
CA ARG A 115 -14.93 3.37 7.87
C ARG A 115 -13.85 2.29 8.05
N ALA A 116 -12.62 2.68 8.35
CA ALA A 116 -11.52 1.76 8.62
C ALA A 116 -11.70 1.03 9.96
N GLY A 117 -12.35 1.67 10.94
CA GLY A 117 -12.48 1.19 12.31
C GLY A 117 -11.25 1.46 13.18
N ALA A 118 -10.42 2.43 12.79
CA ALA A 118 -9.21 2.86 13.50
C ALA A 118 -8.86 4.31 13.13
N ASP A 119 -8.02 4.98 13.92
CA ASP A 119 -7.65 6.38 13.70
C ASP A 119 -6.80 6.56 12.43
N VAL A 120 -7.39 7.20 11.42
CA VAL A 120 -6.73 7.56 10.16
C VAL A 120 -6.20 8.99 10.24
N ALA A 121 -4.89 9.16 10.07
CA ALA A 121 -4.27 10.49 10.02
C ALA A 121 -4.29 11.04 8.58
N VAL A 122 -4.44 12.36 8.46
CA VAL A 122 -4.48 13.08 7.18
C VAL A 122 -3.61 14.32 7.27
N GLU A 123 -2.69 14.46 6.33
CA GLU A 123 -1.78 15.59 6.19
C GLU A 123 -1.90 16.18 4.78
N PHE A 124 -1.79 17.50 4.63
CA PHE A 124 -1.70 18.11 3.30
C PHE A 124 -0.26 18.09 2.80
N GLY A 125 -0.13 17.95 1.48
CA GLY A 125 1.16 17.75 0.83
C GLY A 125 1.45 16.29 0.50
N LEU A 126 2.50 16.10 -0.28
CA LEU A 126 3.06 14.79 -0.63
C LEU A 126 4.52 14.76 -0.18
N PRO A 127 5.07 13.56 0.09
CA PRO A 127 6.51 13.40 0.27
C PRO A 127 7.29 13.88 -0.96
N PRO A 128 8.57 14.26 -0.80
CA PRO A 128 9.44 14.58 -1.92
C PRO A 128 9.64 13.36 -2.81
N ILE A 129 9.96 13.60 -4.08
CA ILE A 129 10.41 12.53 -4.98
C ILE A 129 11.90 12.31 -4.72
N ASP A 130 12.30 11.04 -4.57
CA ASP A 130 13.71 10.64 -4.54
C ASP A 130 14.00 9.75 -5.75
N ALA A 131 14.88 10.23 -6.62
CA ALA A 131 15.29 9.53 -7.84
C ALA A 131 16.45 8.56 -7.62
N VAL A 132 17.18 8.71 -6.51
CA VAL A 132 18.32 7.85 -6.17
C VAL A 132 17.81 6.58 -5.50
N GLY A 133 16.76 6.72 -4.68
CA GLY A 133 16.22 5.62 -3.89
C GLY A 133 17.14 5.22 -2.75
N GLU A 134 17.00 3.98 -2.28
CA GLU A 134 17.77 3.44 -1.16
C GLU A 134 18.18 1.99 -1.45
N GLY A 135 19.26 1.54 -0.83
CA GLY A 135 19.69 0.14 -0.87
C GLY A 135 20.26 -0.33 -2.21
N GLU A 136 20.51 -1.64 -2.28
CA GLU A 136 20.98 -2.38 -3.45
C GLU A 136 19.77 -2.79 -4.30
N SER A 137 19.74 -2.41 -5.58
CA SER A 137 18.76 -2.94 -6.51
C SER A 137 19.15 -4.34 -6.96
N ILE A 138 18.22 -5.29 -6.85
CA ILE A 138 18.42 -6.68 -7.32
C ILE A 138 17.99 -6.87 -8.78
N ASP A 139 17.49 -5.81 -9.45
CA ASP A 139 16.87 -5.91 -10.78
C ASP A 139 17.88 -6.13 -11.92
N THR A 140 19.17 -5.89 -11.67
CA THR A 140 20.23 -6.04 -12.70
C THR A 140 20.80 -7.45 -12.78
N LEU A 141 20.28 -8.39 -11.98
CA LEU A 141 20.70 -9.78 -12.01
C LEU A 141 20.33 -10.42 -13.35
N ASP A 142 21.29 -11.13 -13.94
CA ASP A 142 21.07 -11.93 -15.16
C ASP A 142 20.51 -13.30 -14.77
N VAL A 143 19.19 -13.41 -14.74
CA VAL A 143 18.46 -14.62 -14.30
C VAL A 143 17.40 -15.02 -15.33
N SER A 144 17.23 -16.32 -15.54
CA SER A 144 16.10 -16.85 -16.31
C SER A 144 14.90 -17.01 -15.40
N ILE A 145 13.75 -16.45 -15.78
CA ILE A 145 12.49 -16.55 -15.01
C ILE A 145 11.44 -17.25 -15.85
N ASP A 146 10.80 -18.26 -15.28
CA ASP A 146 9.80 -19.14 -15.89
C ASP A 146 8.56 -19.37 -15.00
N ASP A 147 8.51 -18.75 -13.82
CA ASP A 147 7.36 -18.75 -12.90
C ASP A 147 6.87 -17.30 -12.69
N TYR A 148 5.61 -17.07 -13.06
CA TYR A 148 4.96 -15.75 -13.02
C TYR A 148 3.71 -15.73 -12.13
N GLY A 149 3.44 -16.83 -11.42
CA GLY A 149 2.39 -16.88 -10.41
C GLY A 149 1.69 -18.23 -10.26
N PRO A 150 1.14 -18.52 -9.07
CA PRO A 150 1.03 -17.65 -7.90
C PRO A 150 2.36 -17.44 -7.13
N PRO A 151 2.44 -16.48 -6.19
CA PRO A 151 3.66 -16.19 -5.45
C PRO A 151 4.25 -17.43 -4.78
N ASN A 152 5.52 -17.71 -5.06
CA ASN A 152 6.15 -18.97 -4.68
C ASN A 152 7.24 -18.77 -3.62
N ALA A 153 6.84 -18.89 -2.34
CA ALA A 153 7.74 -18.71 -1.21
C ALA A 153 8.92 -19.69 -1.18
N ALA A 154 8.89 -20.80 -1.93
CA ALA A 154 10.00 -21.76 -1.98
C ALA A 154 11.27 -21.20 -2.65
N TYR A 155 11.17 -20.08 -3.37
CA TYR A 155 12.35 -19.37 -3.88
C TYR A 155 13.11 -18.59 -2.81
N LEU A 156 12.48 -18.29 -1.67
CA LEU A 156 13.12 -17.54 -0.60
C LEU A 156 14.05 -18.43 0.22
N CYS A 157 15.30 -17.99 0.40
CA CYS A 157 16.28 -18.68 1.21
C CYS A 157 17.23 -17.66 1.86
N ALA A 158 17.60 -17.92 3.11
CA ALA A 158 18.72 -17.24 3.75
C ALA A 158 20.01 -18.04 3.55
N LEU A 159 21.07 -17.37 3.14
CA LEU A 159 22.40 -17.94 2.93
C LEU A 159 23.05 -18.25 4.28
N ALA A 160 23.79 -19.35 4.37
CA ALA A 160 24.55 -19.74 5.55
C ALA A 160 25.81 -18.86 5.74
N GLN A 161 25.60 -17.58 5.99
CA GLN A 161 26.63 -16.54 6.12
C GLN A 161 26.38 -15.68 7.37
N PRO A 162 27.40 -14.91 7.85
CA PRO A 162 27.24 -14.02 9.00
C PRO A 162 26.10 -13.02 8.81
N VAL A 163 25.50 -12.60 9.93
CA VAL A 163 24.40 -11.63 9.95
C VAL A 163 24.83 -10.30 9.30
N VAL A 164 24.00 -9.82 8.39
CA VAL A 164 24.11 -8.49 7.75
C VAL A 164 22.94 -7.62 8.17
N GLU A 165 23.09 -6.32 7.96
CA GLU A 165 22.03 -5.33 8.03
C GLU A 165 22.08 -4.54 6.72
N GLU A 166 21.06 -4.71 5.87
CA GLU A 166 21.07 -4.17 4.52
C GLU A 166 19.67 -3.82 4.01
N VAL A 167 19.64 -3.15 2.86
CA VAL A 167 18.43 -2.75 2.17
C VAL A 167 18.49 -3.27 0.74
N LEU A 168 17.51 -4.09 0.36
CA LEU A 168 17.35 -4.62 -1.00
C LEU A 168 16.11 -3.98 -1.64
N THR A 169 16.19 -3.62 -2.91
CA THR A 169 15.08 -3.02 -3.65
C THR A 169 14.84 -3.69 -4.99
N SER A 170 13.58 -3.67 -5.43
CA SER A 170 13.19 -4.06 -6.78
C SER A 170 12.08 -3.16 -7.30
N ALA A 171 12.22 -2.65 -8.52
CA ALA A 171 11.21 -1.90 -9.25
C ALA A 171 10.30 -2.79 -10.13
N LEU A 172 10.49 -4.12 -10.05
CA LEU A 172 9.87 -5.12 -10.93
C LEU A 172 8.61 -5.75 -10.34
N LEU A 173 8.18 -5.34 -9.13
CA LEU A 173 6.93 -5.84 -8.54
C LEU A 173 5.74 -5.42 -9.41
N LYS A 174 5.03 -6.42 -9.91
CA LYS A 174 3.79 -6.29 -10.65
C LYS A 174 2.82 -7.32 -10.12
N SER A 175 1.56 -6.93 -9.92
CA SER A 175 0.45 -7.85 -9.65
C SER A 175 -0.77 -7.44 -10.48
N ASN A 176 -1.93 -8.06 -10.24
CA ASN A 176 -3.19 -7.70 -10.85
C ASN A 176 -4.20 -7.32 -9.76
N CYS A 177 -5.06 -6.35 -10.08
CA CYS A 177 -6.14 -5.99 -9.19
C CYS A 177 -7.18 -7.12 -9.16
N PRO A 178 -7.57 -7.63 -7.97
CA PRO A 178 -8.45 -8.79 -7.87
C PRO A 178 -9.86 -8.55 -8.42
N VAL A 179 -10.29 -7.29 -8.55
CA VAL A 179 -11.63 -6.95 -9.04
C VAL A 179 -11.65 -6.57 -10.51
N THR A 180 -10.64 -5.84 -11.00
CA THR A 180 -10.63 -5.33 -12.39
C THR A 180 -9.73 -6.11 -13.34
N GLY A 181 -8.82 -6.93 -12.81
CA GLY A 181 -7.77 -7.61 -13.58
C GLY A 181 -6.71 -6.67 -14.16
N GLN A 182 -6.75 -5.37 -13.87
CA GLN A 182 -5.78 -4.42 -14.41
C GLN A 182 -4.41 -4.58 -13.72
N PRO A 183 -3.28 -4.30 -14.41
CA PRO A 183 -1.92 -4.49 -13.90
C PRO A 183 -1.49 -3.42 -12.89
N ASP A 184 -1.12 -3.85 -11.69
CA ASP A 184 -0.61 -3.00 -10.61
C ASP A 184 0.92 -3.00 -10.65
N TRP A 185 1.54 -1.83 -10.54
CA TRP A 185 2.99 -1.65 -10.64
C TRP A 185 3.53 -1.03 -9.36
N ALA A 186 4.64 -1.54 -8.86
CA ALA A 186 5.29 -1.01 -7.66
C ALA A 186 6.80 -1.14 -7.72
N SER A 187 7.45 -0.35 -6.88
CA SER A 187 8.76 -0.73 -6.33
C SER A 187 8.54 -1.32 -4.94
N VAL A 188 9.41 -2.23 -4.51
CA VAL A 188 9.41 -2.83 -3.17
C VAL A 188 10.79 -2.69 -2.56
N THR A 189 10.82 -2.34 -1.27
CA THR A 189 12.02 -2.19 -0.46
C THR A 189 11.95 -3.12 0.74
N LEU A 190 12.96 -3.98 0.89
CA LEU A 190 13.16 -4.83 2.05
C LEU A 190 14.35 -4.29 2.84
N ARG A 191 14.10 -3.84 4.08
CA ARG A 191 15.15 -3.49 5.04
C ARG A 191 15.16 -4.58 6.09
N TYR A 192 16.31 -5.19 6.36
CA TYR A 192 16.34 -6.29 7.31
C TYR A 192 17.70 -6.44 7.97
N ARG A 193 17.70 -7.15 9.10
CA ARG A 193 18.90 -7.68 9.73
C ARG A 193 18.75 -9.17 9.92
N GLY A 194 19.68 -9.96 9.42
CA GLY A 194 19.60 -11.42 9.45
C GLY A 194 20.71 -12.06 8.65
N ALA A 195 20.65 -13.37 8.47
CA ALA A 195 21.47 -14.04 7.46
C ALA A 195 21.12 -13.46 6.07
N PRO A 196 22.12 -13.23 5.18
CA PRO A 196 21.88 -12.64 3.87
C PRO A 196 20.81 -13.40 3.09
N ILE A 197 19.81 -12.71 2.57
CA ILE A 197 18.79 -13.29 1.69
C ILE A 197 19.41 -13.51 0.31
N ASP A 198 19.15 -14.68 -0.28
CA ASP A 198 19.56 -14.99 -1.65
C ASP A 198 18.85 -14.06 -2.65
N ARG A 199 19.63 -13.28 -3.42
CA ARG A 199 19.06 -12.22 -4.28
C ARG A 199 18.33 -12.78 -5.50
N GLU A 200 18.84 -13.85 -6.11
CA GLU A 200 18.18 -14.51 -7.24
C GLU A 200 16.84 -15.09 -6.80
N GLY A 201 16.82 -15.84 -5.69
CA GLY A 201 15.60 -16.36 -5.08
C GLY A 201 14.59 -15.28 -4.73
N LEU A 202 15.04 -14.18 -4.12
CA LEU A 202 14.18 -13.03 -3.82
C LEU A 202 13.61 -12.39 -5.10
N LEU A 203 14.43 -12.19 -6.14
CA LEU A 203 13.95 -11.62 -7.41
C LEU A 203 12.92 -12.53 -8.07
N ARG A 204 13.17 -13.84 -8.14
CA ARG A 204 12.21 -14.83 -8.67
C ARG A 204 10.90 -14.82 -7.87
N TYR A 205 10.98 -14.77 -6.54
CA TYR A 205 9.82 -14.64 -5.67
C TYR A 205 9.01 -13.38 -5.99
N LEU A 206 9.63 -12.21 -6.07
CA LEU A 206 8.93 -10.96 -6.40
C LEU A 206 8.30 -10.98 -7.79
N VAL A 207 8.99 -11.57 -8.79
CA VAL A 207 8.45 -11.68 -10.15
C VAL A 207 7.32 -12.72 -10.24
N SER A 208 7.24 -13.71 -9.35
CA SER A 208 6.11 -14.64 -9.29
C SER A 208 4.77 -13.99 -8.87
N PHE A 209 4.76 -12.72 -8.46
CA PHE A 209 3.51 -11.95 -8.30
C PHE A 209 2.89 -11.51 -9.63
N ARG A 210 3.63 -11.60 -10.74
CA ARG A 210 3.30 -10.93 -12.02
C ARG A 210 1.89 -11.19 -12.50
N ASP A 211 1.41 -12.43 -12.45
CA ASP A 211 0.06 -12.78 -12.89
C ASP A 211 -0.91 -13.03 -11.73
N HIS A 212 -0.46 -12.81 -10.49
CA HIS A 212 -1.25 -12.98 -9.28
C HIS A 212 -2.21 -11.82 -9.04
N ALA A 213 -3.42 -12.15 -8.57
CA ALA A 213 -4.47 -11.18 -8.27
C ALA A 213 -4.62 -11.00 -6.76
N GLU A 214 -4.22 -9.85 -6.23
CA GLU A 214 -4.20 -9.57 -4.79
C GLU A 214 -4.14 -8.06 -4.52
N PHE A 215 -4.74 -7.58 -3.43
CA PHE A 215 -4.68 -6.17 -3.06
C PHE A 215 -3.26 -5.75 -2.66
N HIS A 216 -2.91 -4.48 -2.86
CA HIS A 216 -1.56 -3.97 -2.62
C HIS A 216 -1.12 -4.23 -1.18
N GLU A 217 -2.00 -3.96 -0.22
CA GLU A 217 -1.80 -4.19 1.20
C GLU A 217 -1.53 -5.67 1.48
N GLN A 218 -2.30 -6.57 0.87
CA GLN A 218 -2.19 -8.00 1.07
C GLN A 218 -0.92 -8.57 0.41
N CYS A 219 -0.50 -8.07 -0.75
CA CYS A 219 0.79 -8.43 -1.35
C CYS A 219 1.96 -8.12 -0.40
N VAL A 220 1.96 -6.94 0.25
CA VAL A 220 3.03 -6.58 1.19
C VAL A 220 2.96 -7.41 2.47
N GLU A 221 1.75 -7.72 2.97
CA GLU A 221 1.57 -8.63 4.11
C GLU A 221 2.10 -10.04 3.80
N ARG A 222 1.85 -10.55 2.58
CA ARG A 222 2.37 -11.82 2.10
C ARG A 222 3.90 -11.81 1.99
N ILE A 223 4.48 -10.80 1.32
CA ILE A 223 5.94 -10.65 1.20
C ILE A 223 6.59 -10.63 2.59
N PHE A 224 6.03 -9.87 3.52
CA PHE A 224 6.54 -9.83 4.90
C PHE A 224 6.48 -11.20 5.56
N ASN A 225 5.34 -11.88 5.50
CA ASN A 225 5.14 -13.17 6.16
C ASN A 225 6.00 -14.29 5.57
N ASP A 226 6.11 -14.34 4.24
CA ASP A 226 6.92 -15.34 3.53
C ASP A 226 8.41 -15.14 3.83
N VAL A 227 8.92 -13.90 3.79
CA VAL A 227 10.32 -13.61 4.14
C VAL A 227 10.59 -13.88 5.61
N LEU A 228 9.67 -13.53 6.51
CA LEU A 228 9.81 -13.83 7.93
C LEU A 228 9.90 -15.34 8.17
N THR A 229 9.08 -16.13 7.48
CA THR A 229 9.01 -17.58 7.64
C THR A 229 10.21 -18.30 7.03
N GLN A 230 10.60 -17.92 5.80
CA GLN A 230 11.64 -18.64 5.04
C GLN A 230 13.05 -18.16 5.37
N CYS A 231 13.23 -16.87 5.68
CA CYS A 231 14.55 -16.27 5.90
C CYS A 231 14.84 -15.98 7.39
N ALA A 232 13.81 -15.99 8.25
CA ALA A 232 13.91 -15.76 9.70
C ALA A 232 14.85 -14.60 10.11
N PRO A 233 14.71 -13.40 9.53
CA PRO A 233 15.52 -12.24 9.93
C PRO A 233 15.23 -11.86 11.40
N GLN A 234 16.22 -11.25 12.05
CA GLN A 234 16.09 -10.69 13.40
C GLN A 234 15.06 -9.55 13.44
N TRP A 235 15.00 -8.76 12.37
CA TRP A 235 13.93 -7.80 12.11
C TRP A 235 13.79 -7.57 10.61
N LEU A 236 12.58 -7.17 10.19
CA LEU A 236 12.23 -6.93 8.79
C LEU A 236 11.34 -5.68 8.66
N VAL A 237 11.53 -4.94 7.57
CA VAL A 237 10.62 -3.93 7.06
C VAL A 237 10.40 -4.22 5.59
N VAL A 238 9.15 -4.33 5.18
CA VAL A 238 8.74 -4.40 3.78
C VAL A 238 7.86 -3.19 3.48
N GLU A 239 8.24 -2.42 2.48
CA GLU A 239 7.44 -1.30 1.98
C GLU A 239 7.33 -1.43 0.47
N ALA A 240 6.10 -1.39 -0.06
CA ALA A 240 5.88 -1.25 -1.49
C ALA A 240 5.30 0.11 -1.79
N ARG A 241 5.71 0.71 -2.91
CA ARG A 241 5.25 2.01 -3.41
C ARG A 241 4.62 1.79 -4.76
N TYR A 242 3.29 1.68 -4.79
CA TYR A 242 2.55 1.44 -6.02
C TYR A 242 2.38 2.74 -6.82
N THR A 243 2.26 2.60 -8.14
CA THR A 243 1.88 3.70 -9.04
C THR A 243 0.40 4.04 -8.86
N ARG A 244 0.03 5.30 -9.07
CA ARG A 244 -1.35 5.74 -8.87
C ARG A 244 -2.34 5.16 -9.88
N ARG A 245 -3.59 4.99 -9.44
CA ARG A 245 -4.77 4.77 -10.28
C ARG A 245 -5.87 5.76 -9.91
N GLY A 246 -6.38 6.47 -10.91
CA GLY A 246 -7.48 7.42 -10.70
C GLY A 246 -7.18 8.50 -9.64
N GLY A 247 -5.96 9.02 -9.62
CA GLY A 247 -5.55 10.10 -8.72
C GLY A 247 -5.09 9.67 -7.33
N LEU A 248 -5.02 8.35 -7.05
CA LEU A 248 -4.64 7.78 -5.76
C LEU A 248 -3.56 6.72 -5.91
N ASP A 249 -2.52 6.75 -5.08
CA ASP A 249 -1.60 5.62 -4.89
C ASP A 249 -1.69 5.06 -3.47
N ILE A 250 -1.14 3.85 -3.28
CA ILE A 250 -1.07 3.15 -1.99
C ILE A 250 0.37 2.69 -1.76
N ASN A 251 0.84 2.88 -0.54
CA ASN A 251 2.19 2.55 -0.11
C ASN A 251 2.12 1.74 1.20
N PRO A 252 1.81 0.44 1.14
CA PRO A 252 1.75 -0.39 2.33
C PRO A 252 3.16 -0.60 2.90
N LEU A 253 3.29 -0.41 4.20
CA LEU A 253 4.49 -0.69 4.98
C LEU A 253 4.15 -1.65 6.10
N ARG A 254 4.94 -2.72 6.24
CA ARG A 254 4.88 -3.72 7.31
C ARG A 254 6.27 -3.85 7.93
N SER A 255 6.35 -3.87 9.25
CA SER A 255 7.61 -3.78 9.99
C SER A 255 7.55 -4.60 11.27
N SER A 256 8.64 -5.27 11.63
CA SER A 256 8.81 -5.85 12.97
C SER A 256 8.77 -4.73 14.02
N ALA A 257 8.18 -4.99 15.19
CA ALA A 257 8.02 -3.97 16.24
C ALA A 257 9.35 -3.42 16.80
N SER A 258 10.45 -4.15 16.63
CA SER A 258 11.80 -3.85 17.14
C SER A 258 12.65 -2.96 16.23
N VAL A 259 12.10 -2.43 15.13
CA VAL A 259 12.87 -1.70 14.11
C VAL A 259 13.28 -0.28 14.56
N PRO A 260 14.51 0.17 14.28
CA PRO A 260 14.94 1.56 14.53
C PRO A 260 14.16 2.58 13.68
N MET A 261 13.76 3.70 14.31
CA MET A 261 13.01 4.80 13.68
C MET A 261 13.82 6.11 13.71
N PRO A 262 13.62 7.05 12.77
CA PRO A 262 12.62 7.03 11.70
C PRO A 262 13.13 6.45 10.36
N LEU A 263 12.21 5.88 9.59
CA LEU A 263 12.42 5.52 8.19
C LEU A 263 12.21 6.75 7.27
N SER A 264 13.01 6.86 6.22
CA SER A 264 12.87 7.92 5.20
C SER A 264 11.57 7.74 4.41
N ILE A 265 10.81 8.82 4.22
CA ILE A 265 9.55 8.81 3.47
C ILE A 265 9.72 9.63 2.20
N PHE A 266 9.54 8.99 1.04
CA PHE A 266 9.64 9.61 -0.27
C PHE A 266 8.72 8.93 -1.28
N ARG A 267 8.59 9.55 -2.46
CA ARG A 267 7.90 9.01 -3.63
C ARG A 267 8.91 8.57 -4.69
N ASP A 268 8.64 7.46 -5.36
CA ASP A 268 9.41 7.04 -6.53
C ASP A 268 9.05 7.89 -7.76
N LEU A 269 9.94 7.93 -8.75
CA LEU A 269 9.73 8.63 -10.02
C LEU A 269 8.45 8.20 -10.78
N ARG A 270 7.99 6.95 -10.59
CA ARG A 270 6.84 6.38 -11.29
C ARG A 270 5.49 6.65 -10.60
N GLN A 271 5.48 7.27 -9.42
CA GLN A 271 4.25 7.48 -8.63
C GLN A 271 3.41 8.66 -9.09
#